data_AF-A0A316KJ46-F1
#
_entry.id   AF-A0A316KJ46-F1
#
_cell.length_a   1.000
_cell.length_b   1.000
_cell.length_c   1.000
_cell.angle_alpha   90.00
_cell.angle_beta   90.00
_cell.angle_gamma   90.00
#
_symmetry.space_group_name_H-M   'P 1'
#
loop_
_entity.id
_entity.type
_entity.pdbx_description
1 polymer ?
#
loop_
_entity_poly.entity_id
_entity_poly.type
_entity_poly.pdbx_seq_one_letter_code
_entity_poly.pdbx_strand_id
1 'polypeptide(L)'
;MRLDKLFESTEFEQYSDAFAAKGIQTLDALRKLQKDPDKYVQVLNEIEPDDIKMLDLFAFLKNASPDEPKKKKGIYWFFVLIISLAIFLIAFYNNSNENESSSPESNREVPNNYSSSLEENDDLDTDEDGVIDSNDECVYEPGPSENNGCPWPDTDFDGVPDKDDECISDYGPVDNNGCPLLDSDNDGILDIDDDCVSEYGPEENNGCPWPDYDNDGVIDKDDECKYKYGPAANNGCPWPDYDNDGVLDKDDKCPYQYGSRYNNGCPRETKNYSFEITIDTGRDISFYLSSDGSNWERKEVRDGYKYTYKYNKSTIKWKCTTSGSSPVVYNIVSSEQYVMKWNSTDQVWDLYRK
;
A
#
# COMPACT_ATOMS: atom_id res chain seq x y z
N MET A 1 -0.92 4.18 -16.11
CA MET A 1 -0.49 5.49 -15.58
C MET A 1 0.06 6.30 -16.75
N ARG A 2 -0.48 7.50 -17.05
CA ARG A 2 0.08 8.34 -18.12
C ARG A 2 1.44 8.89 -17.67
N LEU A 3 2.44 8.83 -18.55
CA LEU A 3 3.85 9.20 -18.31
C LEU A 3 4.08 10.70 -18.06
N ASP A 4 3.05 11.53 -18.25
CA ASP A 4 3.06 12.95 -17.93
C ASP A 4 3.03 13.22 -16.41
N LYS A 5 2.39 12.35 -15.62
CA LYS A 5 2.36 12.45 -14.15
C LYS A 5 3.61 11.95 -13.43
N LEU A 6 4.55 11.31 -14.15
CA LEU A 6 5.85 10.89 -13.57
C LEU A 6 6.88 12.03 -13.51
N PHE A 7 6.54 13.22 -14.04
CA PHE A 7 7.43 14.38 -14.02
C PHE A 7 7.22 15.30 -12.81
N GLU A 8 6.24 15.00 -11.95
CA GLU A 8 6.01 15.69 -10.68
C GLU A 8 6.61 14.94 -9.48
N SER A 9 7.19 13.74 -9.70
CA SER A 9 7.89 13.01 -8.64
C SER A 9 9.32 13.52 -8.47
N THR A 10 9.71 13.71 -7.21
CA THR A 10 11.03 14.11 -6.69
C THR A 10 12.21 13.23 -7.14
N GLU A 11 11.97 12.15 -7.88
CA GLU A 11 12.97 11.20 -8.37
C GLU A 11 13.84 11.74 -9.53
N PHE A 12 13.41 12.78 -10.25
CA PHE A 12 14.22 13.35 -11.35
C PHE A 12 15.36 14.23 -10.86
N GLU A 13 15.19 14.93 -9.73
CA GLU A 13 16.26 15.77 -9.15
C GLU A 13 17.49 14.95 -8.78
N GLN A 14 17.27 13.70 -8.34
CA GLN A 14 18.32 12.78 -7.92
C GLN A 14 19.36 12.45 -9.01
N TYR A 15 19.02 12.58 -10.29
CA TYR A 15 19.91 12.26 -11.42
C TYR A 15 20.19 13.44 -12.35
N SER A 16 19.63 14.61 -12.05
CA SER A 16 19.74 15.82 -12.88
C SER A 16 21.20 16.26 -13.09
N ASP A 17 22.05 16.12 -12.07
CA ASP A 17 23.48 16.45 -12.13
C ASP A 17 24.26 15.51 -13.07
N ALA A 18 23.93 14.21 -13.07
CA ALA A 18 24.59 13.20 -13.91
C ALA A 18 24.26 13.40 -15.41
N PHE A 19 23.00 13.74 -15.72
CA PHE A 19 22.59 14.07 -17.09
C PHE A 19 23.11 15.44 -17.54
N ALA A 20 23.17 16.43 -16.65
CA ALA A 20 23.73 17.75 -16.93
C ALA A 20 25.23 17.67 -17.29
N ALA A 21 26.00 16.81 -16.63
CA ALA A 21 27.42 16.54 -16.94
C ALA A 21 27.65 15.99 -18.36
N LYS A 22 26.61 15.39 -18.97
CA LYS A 22 26.62 14.89 -20.36
C LYS A 22 25.94 15.86 -21.35
N GLY A 23 25.69 17.11 -20.94
CA GLY A 23 25.12 18.15 -21.78
C GLY A 23 23.60 18.06 -21.98
N ILE A 24 22.91 17.22 -21.21
CA ILE A 24 21.45 17.07 -21.25
C ILE A 24 20.87 17.94 -20.14
N GLN A 25 20.63 19.21 -20.48
CA GLN A 25 20.21 20.24 -19.51
C GLN A 25 18.71 20.53 -19.57
N THR A 26 17.97 19.87 -20.48
CA THR A 26 16.54 20.10 -20.66
C THR A 26 15.77 18.82 -20.87
N LEU A 27 14.50 18.84 -20.44
CA LEU A 27 13.54 17.76 -20.61
C LEU A 27 13.34 17.37 -22.08
N ASP A 28 13.31 18.36 -22.97
CA ASP A 28 13.19 18.12 -24.41
C ASP A 28 14.42 17.45 -25.01
N ALA A 29 15.62 17.67 -24.45
CA ALA A 29 16.83 16.98 -24.85
C ALA A 29 16.80 15.51 -24.43
N LEU A 30 16.31 15.21 -23.22
CA LEU A 30 16.16 13.84 -22.73
C LEU A 30 15.08 13.06 -23.50
N ARG A 31 13.93 13.68 -23.78
CA ARG A 31 12.85 13.08 -24.60
C ARG A 31 13.30 12.81 -26.04
N LYS A 32 14.20 13.64 -26.59
CA LYS A 32 14.81 13.38 -27.90
C LYS A 32 15.79 12.22 -27.83
N LEU A 33 16.53 12.07 -26.74
CA LEU A 33 17.46 10.95 -26.53
C LEU A 33 16.71 9.61 -26.34
N GLN A 34 15.61 9.59 -25.59
CA GLN A 34 14.79 8.38 -25.38
C GLN A 34 14.10 7.85 -26.65
N LYS A 35 14.03 8.65 -27.72
CA LYS A 35 13.55 8.21 -29.03
C LYS A 35 14.60 7.43 -29.83
N ASP A 36 15.84 7.38 -29.34
CA ASP A 36 16.96 6.63 -29.91
C ASP A 36 17.52 5.67 -28.84
N PRO A 37 17.02 4.42 -28.80
CA PRO A 37 17.32 3.47 -27.73
C PRO A 37 18.82 3.17 -27.59
N ASP A 38 19.52 3.07 -28.72
CA ASP A 38 20.94 2.71 -28.75
C ASP A 38 21.80 3.85 -28.20
N LYS A 39 21.48 5.09 -28.58
CA LYS A 39 22.17 6.27 -28.07
C LYS A 39 21.86 6.55 -26.60
N TYR A 40 20.63 6.26 -26.16
CA TYR A 40 20.23 6.39 -24.76
C TYR A 40 21.00 5.41 -23.86
N VAL A 41 21.10 4.14 -24.26
CA VAL A 41 21.86 3.12 -23.53
C VAL A 41 23.36 3.44 -23.52
N GLN A 42 23.91 3.98 -24.61
CA GLN A 42 25.31 4.40 -24.64
C GLN A 42 25.60 5.51 -23.61
N VAL A 43 24.74 6.53 -23.52
CA VAL A 43 24.89 7.62 -22.53
C VAL A 43 24.81 7.09 -21.10
N LEU A 44 23.90 6.13 -20.84
CA LEU A 44 23.78 5.49 -19.52
C LEU A 44 25.02 4.69 -19.12
N ASN A 45 25.65 3.99 -20.06
CA ASN A 45 26.86 3.20 -19.81
C ASN A 45 28.11 4.05 -19.59
N GLU A 46 28.08 5.34 -19.93
CA GLU A 46 29.15 6.30 -19.73
C GLU A 46 29.02 7.13 -18.44
N ILE A 47 27.99 6.88 -17.63
CA ILE A 47 27.82 7.44 -16.29
C ILE A 47 28.53 6.49 -15.31
N GLU A 48 29.46 7.01 -14.49
CA GLU A 48 30.28 6.17 -13.61
C GLU A 48 29.40 5.43 -12.58
N PRO A 49 29.71 4.16 -12.27
CA PRO A 49 28.88 3.29 -11.44
C PRO A 49 28.75 3.72 -9.96
N ASP A 50 29.49 4.74 -9.52
CA ASP A 50 29.38 5.30 -8.17
C ASP A 50 28.17 6.25 -8.02
N ASP A 51 27.56 6.72 -9.12
CA ASP A 51 26.41 7.64 -9.13
C ASP A 51 25.06 6.94 -9.36
N ILE A 52 25.05 5.64 -9.72
CA ILE A 52 23.83 4.89 -10.01
C ILE A 52 23.85 3.56 -9.27
N LYS A 53 23.14 3.46 -8.14
CA LYS A 53 22.86 2.17 -7.52
C LYS A 53 21.93 1.36 -8.45
N MET A 54 22.51 0.33 -9.07
CA MET A 54 21.89 -0.67 -9.96
C MET A 54 20.86 -1.60 -9.28
N LEU A 55 19.95 -1.05 -8.47
CA LEU A 55 18.74 -1.75 -8.01
C LEU A 55 17.44 -1.04 -8.40
N ASP A 56 17.43 0.29 -8.58
CA ASP A 56 16.18 1.02 -8.85
C ASP A 56 15.87 1.15 -10.36
N LEU A 57 16.89 1.14 -11.23
CA LEU A 57 16.69 1.25 -12.68
C LEU A 57 16.11 -0.03 -13.31
N PHE A 58 16.41 -1.21 -12.75
CA PHE A 58 15.81 -2.47 -13.19
C PHE A 58 14.35 -2.62 -12.74
N ALA A 59 13.96 -2.01 -11.61
CA ALA A 59 12.56 -1.94 -11.18
C ALA A 59 11.74 -1.03 -12.10
N PHE A 60 12.33 0.08 -12.54
CA PHE A 60 11.75 1.03 -13.50
C PHE A 60 11.54 0.41 -14.90
N LEU A 61 12.52 -0.33 -15.44
CA LEU A 61 12.43 -0.96 -16.76
C LEU A 61 11.45 -2.14 -16.83
N LYS A 62 11.10 -2.74 -15.69
CA LYS A 62 10.11 -3.84 -15.65
C LYS A 62 8.67 -3.36 -15.87
N ASN A 63 8.42 -2.05 -15.73
CA ASN A 63 7.09 -1.45 -15.86
C ASN A 63 6.85 -0.75 -17.21
N ALA A 64 7.78 -0.87 -18.17
CA ALA A 64 7.66 -0.21 -19.48
C ALA A 64 8.00 -1.15 -20.65
N SER A 65 7.08 -2.08 -21.00
CA SER A 65 6.67 -2.44 -22.39
C SER A 65 5.73 -3.68 -22.39
N PRO A 66 4.73 -3.79 -23.31
CA PRO A 66 3.53 -4.62 -23.14
C PRO A 66 3.53 -5.98 -23.90
N ASP A 67 2.52 -6.79 -23.54
CA ASP A 67 1.90 -7.92 -24.26
C ASP A 67 2.62 -9.29 -24.39
N GLU A 68 2.24 -10.23 -23.52
CA GLU A 68 1.84 -11.61 -23.90
C GLU A 68 0.94 -12.26 -22.82
N PRO A 69 -0.09 -13.07 -23.18
CA PRO A 69 -1.21 -13.37 -22.29
C PRO A 69 -0.93 -14.54 -21.33
N LYS A 70 -0.99 -14.26 -20.02
CA LYS A 70 -1.14 -15.25 -18.93
C LYS A 70 -2.55 -15.88 -18.95
N LYS A 71 -2.94 -16.56 -20.02
CA LYS A 71 -4.16 -17.39 -20.07
C LYS A 71 -3.79 -18.81 -20.47
N LYS A 72 -3.32 -19.63 -19.52
CA LYS A 72 -3.23 -21.11 -19.68
C LYS A 72 -2.97 -21.92 -18.40
N LYS A 73 -3.12 -21.32 -17.20
CA LYS A 73 -3.04 -22.08 -15.92
C LYS A 73 -4.42 -22.41 -15.33
N GLY A 74 -5.42 -21.54 -15.48
CA GLY A 74 -6.79 -21.79 -14.99
C GLY A 74 -7.54 -22.88 -15.76
N ILE A 75 -7.40 -22.93 -17.09
CA ILE A 75 -8.10 -23.90 -17.94
C ILE A 75 -7.60 -25.34 -17.68
N TYR A 76 -6.30 -25.51 -17.42
CA TYR A 76 -5.72 -26.82 -17.13
C TYR A 76 -6.26 -27.41 -15.80
N TRP A 77 -6.40 -26.58 -14.77
CA TRP A 77 -7.00 -26.99 -13.50
C TRP A 77 -8.51 -27.26 -13.61
N PHE A 78 -9.23 -26.50 -14.45
CA PHE A 78 -10.65 -26.73 -14.71
C PHE A 78 -10.92 -28.10 -15.35
N PHE A 79 -10.09 -28.52 -16.32
CA PHE A 79 -10.21 -29.85 -16.94
C PHE A 79 -9.81 -31.01 -16.02
N VAL A 80 -8.81 -30.82 -15.14
CA VAL A 80 -8.42 -31.84 -14.15
C VAL A 80 -9.54 -32.06 -13.11
N LEU A 81 -10.26 -31.01 -12.73
CA LEU A 81 -11.35 -31.08 -11.76
C LEU A 81 -12.59 -31.78 -12.34
N ILE A 82 -12.94 -31.50 -13.60
CA ILE A 82 -14.04 -32.18 -14.31
C ILE A 82 -13.74 -33.67 -14.55
N ILE A 83 -12.52 -34.02 -14.95
CA ILE A 83 -12.13 -35.43 -15.16
C ILE A 83 -12.15 -36.21 -13.83
N SER A 84 -11.76 -35.57 -12.72
CA SER A 84 -11.80 -36.18 -11.39
C SER A 84 -13.24 -36.41 -10.89
N LEU A 85 -14.16 -35.47 -11.16
CA LEU A 85 -15.59 -35.61 -10.85
C LEU A 85 -16.28 -36.68 -11.70
N ALA A 86 -15.92 -36.80 -12.98
CA ALA A 86 -16.45 -37.85 -13.86
C ALA A 86 -16.03 -39.25 -13.41
N ILE A 87 -14.79 -39.43 -12.94
CA ILE A 87 -14.30 -40.70 -12.40
C ILE A 87 -15.04 -41.07 -11.10
N PHE A 88 -15.39 -40.09 -10.27
CA PHE A 88 -16.14 -40.31 -9.03
C PHE A 88 -17.61 -40.72 -9.28
N LEU A 89 -18.27 -40.14 -10.29
CA LEU A 89 -19.64 -40.50 -10.68
C LEU A 89 -19.75 -41.89 -11.32
N ILE A 90 -18.75 -42.30 -12.11
CA ILE A 90 -18.69 -43.65 -12.70
C ILE A 90 -18.47 -44.72 -11.60
N ALA A 91 -17.79 -44.37 -10.50
CA ALA A 91 -17.64 -45.27 -9.35
C ALA A 91 -18.94 -45.42 -8.54
N PHE A 92 -19.76 -44.37 -8.44
CA PHE A 92 -21.08 -44.42 -7.77
C PHE A 92 -22.15 -45.18 -8.59
N TYR A 93 -22.13 -45.05 -9.92
CA TYR A 93 -23.11 -45.71 -10.80
C TYR A 93 -22.97 -47.25 -10.84
N ASN A 94 -21.78 -47.79 -10.53
CA ASN A 94 -21.53 -49.23 -10.54
C ASN A 94 -21.78 -49.92 -9.17
N ASN A 95 -22.35 -49.23 -8.18
CA ASN A 95 -22.54 -49.76 -6.82
C ASN A 95 -23.99 -49.69 -6.30
N SER A 96 -24.98 -49.59 -7.17
CA SER A 96 -26.39 -49.53 -6.79
C SER A 96 -27.23 -50.44 -7.66
N ASN A 97 -27.15 -51.75 -7.41
CA ASN A 97 -28.12 -52.72 -7.94
C ASN A 97 -28.20 -53.97 -7.04
N GLU A 98 -28.47 -53.78 -5.75
CA GLU A 98 -29.14 -54.79 -4.92
C GLU A 98 -29.97 -54.05 -3.88
N ASN A 99 -31.30 -54.19 -3.93
CA ASN A 99 -32.20 -54.42 -2.80
C ASN A 99 -33.65 -54.16 -3.20
N GLU A 100 -34.22 -55.22 -3.77
CA GLU A 100 -35.65 -55.45 -3.89
C GLU A 100 -36.17 -55.82 -2.50
N SER A 101 -37.01 -54.98 -1.88
CA SER A 101 -37.67 -55.30 -0.60
C SER A 101 -39.18 -55.36 -0.79
N SER A 102 -39.66 -56.59 -0.97
CA SER A 102 -41.06 -56.98 -0.85
C SER A 102 -41.52 -56.91 0.62
N SER A 103 -42.59 -56.18 0.91
CA SER A 103 -43.36 -56.31 2.15
C SER A 103 -44.51 -57.31 1.97
N PRO A 104 -44.92 -58.07 3.02
CA PRO A 104 -45.91 -59.13 2.88
C PRO A 104 -47.35 -58.65 3.11
N GLU A 105 -48.25 -59.07 2.25
CA GLU A 105 -49.71 -59.01 2.42
C GLU A 105 -50.15 -59.83 3.64
N SER A 106 -50.95 -59.22 4.53
CA SER A 106 -51.70 -59.97 5.55
C SER A 106 -53.20 -59.88 5.24
N ASN A 107 -53.73 -60.94 4.64
CA ASN A 107 -55.17 -61.20 4.56
C ASN A 107 -55.69 -61.62 5.94
N ARG A 108 -56.70 -60.92 6.45
CA ARG A 108 -57.59 -61.49 7.47
C ARG A 108 -59.03 -61.08 7.20
N GLU A 109 -59.84 -62.11 7.03
CA GLU A 109 -61.25 -62.05 6.67
C GLU A 109 -62.13 -61.45 7.78
N VAL A 110 -63.16 -60.76 7.29
CA VAL A 110 -64.34 -60.23 7.99
C VAL A 110 -65.17 -61.36 8.64
N PRO A 111 -65.93 -61.06 9.71
CA PRO A 111 -67.33 -61.45 9.65
C PRO A 111 -68.29 -60.32 10.01
N ASN A 112 -69.32 -60.21 9.17
CA ASN A 112 -70.51 -59.40 9.29
C ASN A 112 -71.29 -59.72 10.57
N ASN A 113 -71.81 -58.69 11.23
CA ASN A 113 -73.24 -58.51 11.55
C ASN A 113 -73.39 -57.48 12.67
N TYR A 114 -73.83 -56.26 12.34
CA TYR A 114 -74.90 -55.62 13.11
C TYR A 114 -75.56 -54.51 12.29
N SER A 115 -76.78 -54.81 11.85
CA SER A 115 -77.76 -53.84 11.40
C SER A 115 -78.54 -53.40 12.64
N SER A 116 -78.55 -52.11 12.95
CA SER A 116 -79.76 -51.36 13.30
C SER A 116 -79.40 -49.94 13.76
N SER A 117 -80.28 -48.99 13.39
CA SER A 117 -80.42 -47.60 13.84
C SER A 117 -79.41 -46.58 13.31
N LEU A 118 -79.60 -46.16 12.06
CA LEU A 118 -79.36 -44.77 11.67
C LEU A 118 -80.56 -43.96 12.16
N GLU A 119 -80.41 -43.31 13.30
CA GLU A 119 -81.11 -42.05 13.54
C GLU A 119 -80.31 -41.02 12.74
N GLU A 120 -80.92 -40.43 11.70
CA GLU A 120 -80.40 -39.20 11.08
C GLU A 120 -80.49 -38.10 12.15
N ASN A 121 -79.42 -37.95 12.94
CA ASN A 121 -79.19 -36.71 13.68
C ASN A 121 -78.65 -35.72 12.65
N ASP A 122 -79.56 -34.94 12.06
CA ASP A 122 -79.26 -33.82 11.14
C ASP A 122 -78.44 -32.69 11.81
N ASP A 123 -78.07 -32.84 13.09
CA ASP A 123 -77.31 -31.86 13.90
C ASP A 123 -75.95 -32.41 14.38
N LEU A 124 -75.37 -33.44 13.72
CA LEU A 124 -74.00 -33.89 14.04
C LEU A 124 -72.97 -32.86 13.55
N ASP A 125 -71.95 -32.62 14.36
CA ASP A 125 -70.80 -31.74 14.13
C ASP A 125 -69.60 -32.47 14.74
N THR A 126 -68.85 -33.18 13.89
CA THR A 126 -67.87 -34.20 14.28
C THR A 126 -66.55 -33.61 14.75
N ASP A 127 -66.11 -32.49 14.19
CA ASP A 127 -64.87 -31.81 14.55
C ASP A 127 -65.06 -30.57 15.44
N GLU A 128 -66.32 -30.27 15.78
CA GLU A 128 -66.75 -29.23 16.72
C GLU A 128 -66.37 -27.81 16.26
N ASP A 129 -66.34 -27.55 14.96
CA ASP A 129 -66.02 -26.25 14.37
C ASP A 129 -67.22 -25.28 14.25
N GLY A 130 -68.44 -25.81 14.47
CA GLY A 130 -69.70 -25.08 14.40
C GLY A 130 -70.44 -25.17 13.06
N VAL A 131 -69.93 -25.95 12.10
CA VAL A 131 -70.57 -26.33 10.83
C VAL A 131 -71.01 -27.79 10.94
N ILE A 132 -72.31 -28.06 10.79
CA ILE A 132 -72.82 -29.45 10.86
C ILE A 132 -72.24 -30.32 9.73
N ASP A 133 -72.02 -31.61 10.01
CA ASP A 133 -71.43 -32.61 9.10
C ASP A 133 -72.06 -32.61 7.69
N SER A 134 -73.35 -32.26 7.56
CA SER A 134 -74.05 -32.22 6.28
C SER A 134 -73.71 -31.00 5.41
N ASN A 135 -73.21 -29.92 6.02
CA ASN A 135 -72.81 -28.67 5.38
C ASN A 135 -71.29 -28.43 5.44
N ASP A 136 -70.57 -29.32 6.11
CA ASP A 136 -69.12 -29.27 6.27
C ASP A 136 -68.43 -30.09 5.16
N GLU A 137 -67.56 -29.43 4.41
CA GLU A 137 -66.75 -30.06 3.36
C GLU A 137 -65.57 -30.88 3.95
N CYS A 138 -65.21 -30.63 5.21
CA CYS A 138 -64.08 -31.20 5.93
C CYS A 138 -64.45 -31.77 7.30
N VAL A 139 -65.52 -32.57 7.38
CA VAL A 139 -66.11 -33.27 8.56
C VAL A 139 -65.18 -33.72 9.72
N TYR A 140 -63.88 -33.91 9.49
CA TYR A 140 -62.91 -34.37 10.50
C TYR A 140 -61.77 -33.37 10.77
N GLU A 141 -61.77 -32.19 10.17
CA GLU A 141 -60.74 -31.17 10.26
C GLU A 141 -61.37 -29.77 10.43
N PRO A 142 -61.27 -29.16 11.62
CA PRO A 142 -62.06 -27.98 11.94
C PRO A 142 -61.68 -26.76 11.11
N GLY A 143 -62.68 -26.02 10.64
CA GLY A 143 -62.49 -24.83 9.82
C GLY A 143 -63.52 -23.72 10.06
N PRO A 144 -63.31 -22.53 9.47
CA PRO A 144 -64.28 -21.46 9.52
C PRO A 144 -65.49 -21.76 8.63
N SER A 145 -66.67 -21.31 9.09
CA SER A 145 -67.90 -21.36 8.29
C SER A 145 -67.78 -20.69 6.92
N GLU A 146 -66.93 -19.67 6.81
CA GLU A 146 -66.60 -18.94 5.58
C GLU A 146 -65.89 -19.81 4.53
N ASN A 147 -65.30 -20.94 4.93
CA ASN A 147 -64.66 -21.93 4.07
C ASN A 147 -65.36 -23.30 4.17
N ASN A 148 -66.67 -23.31 4.44
CA ASN A 148 -67.50 -24.51 4.52
C ASN A 148 -66.94 -25.58 5.49
N GLY A 149 -66.44 -25.16 6.65
CA GLY A 149 -65.88 -26.06 7.67
C GLY A 149 -64.48 -26.58 7.37
N CYS A 150 -63.86 -26.19 6.25
CA CYS A 150 -62.48 -26.56 5.94
C CYS A 150 -61.47 -25.52 6.46
N PRO A 151 -60.30 -25.93 6.99
CA PRO A 151 -59.19 -25.01 7.19
C PRO A 151 -58.72 -24.42 5.85
N TRP A 152 -58.16 -23.21 5.90
CA TRP A 152 -57.50 -22.62 4.73
C TRP A 152 -56.15 -23.31 4.49
N PRO A 153 -55.76 -23.59 3.23
CA PRO A 153 -54.44 -24.13 2.94
C PRO A 153 -53.34 -23.14 3.33
N ASP A 154 -52.18 -23.69 3.67
CA ASP A 154 -50.93 -22.99 3.98
C ASP A 154 -49.83 -23.80 3.28
N THR A 155 -49.40 -23.31 2.12
CA THR A 155 -48.59 -24.07 1.16
C THR A 155 -47.14 -24.22 1.60
N ASP A 156 -46.57 -23.21 2.29
CA ASP A 156 -45.18 -23.21 2.75
C ASP A 156 -45.02 -23.46 4.26
N PHE A 157 -46.15 -23.57 4.97
CA PHE A 157 -46.24 -23.92 6.38
C PHE A 157 -45.63 -22.87 7.33
N ASP A 158 -45.75 -21.58 6.98
CA ASP A 158 -45.25 -20.48 7.79
C ASP A 158 -46.25 -19.96 8.85
N GLY A 159 -47.49 -20.46 8.80
CA GLY A 159 -48.57 -20.12 9.71
C GLY A 159 -49.46 -18.96 9.24
N VAL A 160 -49.24 -18.42 8.05
CA VAL A 160 -50.11 -17.49 7.33
C VAL A 160 -50.85 -18.28 6.23
N PRO A 161 -52.18 -18.41 6.28
CA PRO A 161 -52.90 -19.13 5.24
C PRO A 161 -52.73 -18.48 3.86
N ASP A 162 -52.73 -19.27 2.78
CA ASP A 162 -52.51 -18.85 1.38
C ASP A 162 -53.38 -17.64 0.94
N LYS A 163 -54.53 -17.44 1.59
CA LYS A 163 -55.44 -16.31 1.31
C LYS A 163 -54.98 -14.97 1.88
N ASP A 164 -54.13 -15.00 2.90
CA ASP A 164 -53.58 -13.84 3.63
C ASP A 164 -52.06 -13.71 3.41
N ASP A 165 -51.42 -14.72 2.81
CA ASP A 165 -49.99 -14.76 2.51
C ASP A 165 -49.66 -14.07 1.17
N GLU A 166 -48.76 -13.09 1.21
CA GLU A 166 -48.27 -12.38 0.03
C GLU A 166 -47.24 -13.20 -0.77
N CYS A 167 -46.64 -14.22 -0.16
CA CYS A 167 -45.56 -15.05 -0.67
C CYS A 167 -45.82 -16.56 -0.51
N ILE A 168 -47.01 -17.02 -0.93
CA ILE A 168 -47.55 -18.42 -0.92
C ILE A 168 -46.54 -19.61 -0.96
N SER A 169 -45.38 -19.46 -1.60
CA SER A 169 -44.39 -20.54 -1.75
C SER A 169 -43.09 -20.36 -0.94
N ASP A 170 -42.93 -19.24 -0.25
CA ASP A 170 -41.67 -18.81 0.38
C ASP A 170 -41.92 -18.42 1.84
N TYR A 171 -41.54 -19.31 2.75
CA TYR A 171 -41.73 -19.14 4.20
C TYR A 171 -41.35 -17.74 4.71
N GLY A 172 -42.26 -17.10 5.45
CA GLY A 172 -42.02 -15.82 6.10
C GLY A 172 -42.67 -15.65 7.47
N PRO A 173 -42.32 -14.59 8.22
CA PRO A 173 -43.01 -14.27 9.45
C PRO A 173 -44.39 -13.65 9.18
N VAL A 174 -45.34 -13.91 10.09
CA VAL A 174 -46.68 -13.30 10.09
C VAL A 174 -46.63 -11.77 10.02
N ASP A 175 -45.66 -11.14 10.70
CA ASP A 175 -45.50 -9.67 10.71
C ASP A 175 -45.08 -9.09 9.34
N ASN A 176 -44.61 -9.94 8.41
CA ASN A 176 -44.28 -9.60 7.03
C ASN A 176 -45.22 -10.28 6.01
N ASN A 177 -46.47 -10.58 6.42
CA ASN A 177 -47.50 -11.19 5.57
C ASN A 177 -47.04 -12.46 4.85
N GLY A 178 -46.31 -13.32 5.57
CA GLY A 178 -45.81 -14.60 5.06
C GLY A 178 -44.63 -14.48 4.08
N CYS A 179 -44.11 -13.27 3.83
CA CYS A 179 -42.95 -13.10 2.97
C CYS A 179 -41.62 -13.20 3.73
N PRO A 180 -40.56 -13.79 3.15
CA PRO A 180 -39.25 -13.87 3.77
C PRO A 180 -38.65 -12.47 3.98
N LEU A 181 -37.89 -12.31 5.07
CA LEU A 181 -37.07 -11.12 5.28
C LEU A 181 -35.81 -11.21 4.42
N LEU A 182 -35.45 -10.13 3.74
CA LEU A 182 -34.33 -10.08 2.82
C LEU A 182 -33.07 -9.53 3.50
N ASP A 183 -31.94 -10.06 3.07
CA ASP A 183 -30.57 -9.58 3.34
C ASP A 183 -29.86 -9.62 1.97
N SER A 184 -29.92 -8.48 1.28
CA SER A 184 -29.61 -8.36 -0.15
C SER A 184 -28.11 -8.49 -0.43
N ASP A 185 -27.25 -8.03 0.48
CA ASP A 185 -25.79 -8.11 0.32
C ASP A 185 -25.12 -9.21 1.16
N ASN A 186 -25.89 -9.90 2.00
CA ASN A 186 -25.48 -11.02 2.84
C ASN A 186 -24.43 -10.63 3.89
N ASP A 187 -24.54 -9.45 4.49
CA ASP A 187 -23.71 -9.01 5.60
C ASP A 187 -24.23 -9.46 6.99
N GLY A 188 -25.43 -10.03 7.03
CA GLY A 188 -26.08 -10.54 8.23
C GLY A 188 -27.03 -9.54 8.89
N ILE A 189 -27.22 -8.37 8.31
CA ILE A 189 -28.21 -7.37 8.70
C ILE A 189 -29.34 -7.41 7.66
N LEU A 190 -30.59 -7.40 8.13
CA LEU A 190 -31.73 -7.42 7.23
C LEU A 190 -31.85 -6.07 6.52
N ASP A 191 -32.35 -6.06 5.29
CA ASP A 191 -32.54 -4.86 4.46
C ASP A 191 -33.35 -3.73 5.15
N ILE A 192 -34.17 -4.09 6.15
CA ILE A 192 -34.96 -3.14 6.94
C ILE A 192 -34.14 -2.38 8.00
N ASP A 193 -33.04 -2.98 8.46
CA ASP A 193 -32.14 -2.46 9.50
C ASP A 193 -30.76 -2.06 8.93
N ASP A 194 -30.53 -2.24 7.63
CA ASP A 194 -29.29 -1.93 6.92
C ASP A 194 -29.36 -0.55 6.23
N ASP A 195 -28.43 0.35 6.59
CA ASP A 195 -28.31 1.69 6.00
C ASP A 195 -27.75 1.63 4.55
N CYS A 196 -27.15 0.51 4.16
CA CYS A 196 -26.44 0.26 2.90
C CYS A 196 -26.80 -1.07 2.23
N VAL A 197 -28.09 -1.41 2.12
CA VAL A 197 -28.74 -2.60 1.49
C VAL A 197 -28.05 -3.31 0.30
N SER A 198 -27.15 -2.66 -0.44
CA SER A 198 -26.44 -3.25 -1.59
C SER A 198 -24.93 -3.37 -1.43
N GLU A 199 -24.38 -2.99 -0.28
CA GLU A 199 -22.95 -2.90 -0.01
C GLU A 199 -22.62 -3.47 1.37
N TYR A 200 -22.07 -4.68 1.39
CA TYR A 200 -21.66 -5.37 2.63
C TYR A 200 -20.96 -4.44 3.63
N GLY A 201 -21.45 -4.41 4.87
CA GLY A 201 -20.81 -3.70 5.95
C GLY A 201 -20.88 -4.41 7.31
N PRO A 202 -20.14 -3.89 8.30
CA PRO A 202 -20.21 -4.41 9.66
C PRO A 202 -21.44 -3.86 10.41
N GLU A 203 -21.92 -4.65 11.38
CA GLU A 203 -22.97 -4.23 12.34
C GLU A 203 -22.59 -2.94 13.07
N GLU A 204 -21.31 -2.72 13.38
CA GLU A 204 -20.86 -1.48 14.04
C GLU A 204 -21.04 -0.21 13.19
N ASN A 205 -21.33 -0.35 11.89
CA ASN A 205 -21.62 0.75 10.98
C ASN A 205 -22.95 0.56 10.25
N ASN A 206 -23.92 -0.13 10.88
CA ASN A 206 -25.27 -0.35 10.35
C ASN A 206 -25.28 -0.91 8.91
N GLY A 207 -24.42 -1.88 8.63
CA GLY A 207 -24.35 -2.53 7.32
C GLY A 207 -23.66 -1.72 6.23
N CYS A 208 -23.13 -0.53 6.56
CA CYS A 208 -22.34 0.25 5.62
C CYS A 208 -20.84 -0.04 5.72
N PRO A 209 -20.09 -0.13 4.61
CA PRO A 209 -18.63 -0.18 4.66
C PRO A 209 -18.05 1.12 5.25
N TRP A 210 -16.92 1.02 5.94
CA TRP A 210 -16.20 2.20 6.41
C TRP A 210 -15.50 2.91 5.24
N PRO A 211 -15.61 4.25 5.14
CA PRO A 211 -14.89 5.01 4.12
C PRO A 211 -13.37 5.00 4.35
N ASP A 212 -12.64 5.19 3.26
CA ASP A 212 -11.19 5.43 3.19
C ASP A 212 -10.98 6.55 2.17
N TYR A 213 -11.00 7.82 2.64
CA TYR A 213 -11.07 8.97 1.74
C TYR A 213 -9.80 9.19 0.92
N ASP A 214 -8.63 8.91 1.48
CA ASP A 214 -7.35 9.10 0.80
C ASP A 214 -6.78 7.83 0.15
N ASN A 215 -7.47 6.70 0.35
CA ASN A 215 -7.20 5.40 -0.25
C ASN A 215 -5.81 4.86 0.14
N ASP A 216 -5.41 5.05 1.39
CA ASP A 216 -4.15 4.53 1.93
C ASP A 216 -4.24 3.11 2.51
N GLY A 217 -5.47 2.59 2.66
CA GLY A 217 -5.78 1.27 3.19
C GLY A 217 -6.03 1.25 4.70
N VAL A 218 -5.99 2.40 5.38
CA VAL A 218 -6.46 2.60 6.74
C VAL A 218 -7.82 3.30 6.68
N ILE A 219 -8.87 2.66 7.19
CA ILE A 219 -10.21 3.24 7.18
C ILE A 219 -10.27 4.53 8.02
N ASP A 220 -11.12 5.48 7.64
CA ASP A 220 -11.26 6.80 8.27
C ASP A 220 -11.53 6.75 9.79
N LYS A 221 -12.06 5.61 10.28
CA LYS A 221 -12.30 5.37 11.71
C LYS A 221 -11.00 5.19 12.50
N ASP A 222 -9.98 4.63 11.85
CA ASP A 222 -8.68 4.26 12.42
C ASP A 222 -7.51 5.10 11.86
N ASP A 223 -7.80 6.00 10.89
CA ASP A 223 -6.86 6.94 10.29
C ASP A 223 -6.84 8.30 11.02
N GLU A 224 -5.66 8.70 11.51
CA GLU A 224 -5.41 9.99 12.14
C GLU A 224 -5.34 11.15 11.12
N CYS A 225 -5.09 10.84 9.85
CA CYS A 225 -4.84 11.75 8.75
C CYS A 225 -5.77 11.57 7.53
N LYS A 226 -7.04 11.19 7.75
CA LYS A 226 -8.19 10.99 6.82
C LYS A 226 -8.17 11.52 5.37
N TYR A 227 -7.45 12.60 5.09
CA TYR A 227 -7.39 13.25 3.79
C TYR A 227 -5.95 13.31 3.22
N LYS A 228 -5.01 12.57 3.79
CA LYS A 228 -3.59 12.63 3.47
C LYS A 228 -2.93 11.27 3.67
N TYR A 229 -2.79 10.57 2.55
CA TYR A 229 -2.15 9.27 2.44
C TYR A 229 -0.95 9.07 3.37
N GLY A 230 -1.00 7.99 4.15
CA GLY A 230 0.10 7.54 4.98
C GLY A 230 0.16 6.03 5.14
N PRO A 231 1.25 5.51 5.71
CA PRO A 231 1.34 4.09 6.00
C PRO A 231 0.53 3.72 7.24
N ALA A 232 -0.07 2.53 7.24
CA ALA A 232 -0.69 1.93 8.43
C ALA A 232 0.25 1.87 9.66
N ALA A 233 1.56 1.81 9.45
CA ALA A 233 2.55 1.86 10.53
C ALA A 233 2.59 3.21 11.30
N ASN A 234 1.93 4.24 10.78
CA ASN A 234 1.78 5.57 11.38
C ASN A 234 0.32 6.03 11.37
N ASN A 235 -0.63 5.09 11.56
CA ASN A 235 -2.07 5.37 11.65
C ASN A 235 -2.61 6.23 10.48
N GLY A 236 -2.21 5.89 9.26
CA GLY A 236 -2.62 6.60 8.03
C GLY A 236 -1.98 7.99 7.85
N CYS A 237 -1.08 8.41 8.74
CA CYS A 237 -0.36 9.67 8.60
C CYS A 237 1.00 9.49 7.90
N PRO A 238 1.40 10.38 6.97
CA PRO A 238 2.77 10.39 6.45
C PRO A 238 3.76 10.78 7.55
N TRP A 239 4.94 10.18 7.51
CA TRP A 239 6.03 10.53 8.42
C TRP A 239 6.55 11.95 8.13
N PRO A 240 6.80 12.77 9.18
CA PRO A 240 7.39 14.09 9.01
C PRO A 240 8.87 14.00 8.64
N ASP A 241 9.33 15.07 7.98
CA ASP A 241 10.72 15.39 7.63
C ASP A 241 10.86 16.92 7.80
N TYR A 242 11.17 17.35 9.03
CA TYR A 242 11.06 18.77 9.40
C TYR A 242 12.09 19.66 8.71
N ASP A 243 13.30 19.15 8.45
CA ASP A 243 14.37 19.90 7.80
C ASP A 243 14.49 19.63 6.29
N ASN A 244 13.68 18.71 5.76
CA ASN A 244 13.56 18.36 4.36
C ASN A 244 14.89 17.85 3.78
N ASP A 245 15.65 17.08 4.54
CA ASP A 245 16.91 16.48 4.10
C ASP A 245 16.74 15.10 3.43
N GLY A 246 15.51 14.59 3.44
CA GLY A 246 15.12 13.31 2.86
C GLY A 246 15.29 12.11 3.80
N VAL A 247 15.71 12.34 5.05
CA VAL A 247 15.66 11.34 6.13
C VAL A 247 14.49 11.70 7.04
N LEU A 248 13.50 10.81 7.12
CA LEU A 248 12.33 11.01 7.98
C LEU A 248 12.76 11.21 9.44
N ASP A 249 12.03 12.04 10.20
CA ASP A 249 12.38 12.40 11.58
C ASP A 249 12.58 11.19 12.50
N LYS A 250 11.85 10.10 12.25
CA LYS A 250 11.97 8.83 12.99
C LYS A 250 13.31 8.11 12.79
N ASP A 251 13.98 8.38 11.66
CA ASP A 251 15.27 7.81 11.26
C ASP A 251 16.40 8.86 11.30
N ASP A 252 16.07 10.13 11.55
CA ASP A 252 17.00 11.25 11.63
C ASP A 252 17.53 11.47 13.05
N LYS A 253 18.85 11.58 13.18
CA LYS A 253 19.52 11.92 14.44
C LYS A 253 19.55 13.41 14.73
N CYS A 254 19.29 14.25 13.73
CA CYS A 254 19.29 15.70 13.79
C CYS A 254 18.01 16.31 13.15
N PRO A 255 16.78 16.01 13.63
CA PRO A 255 15.49 16.28 12.93
C PRO A 255 15.17 17.75 12.58
N TYR A 256 16.01 18.69 12.97
CA TYR A 256 15.82 20.12 12.76
C TYR A 256 17.02 20.76 12.07
N GLN A 257 17.94 19.98 11.50
CA GLN A 257 19.16 20.50 10.91
C GLN A 257 19.61 19.65 9.72
N TYR A 258 19.34 20.18 8.52
CA TYR A 258 19.66 19.55 7.24
C TYR A 258 21.02 18.85 7.24
N GLY A 259 21.00 17.54 6.97
CA GLY A 259 22.17 16.72 6.87
C GLY A 259 22.16 15.83 5.65
N SER A 260 22.86 14.71 5.77
CA SER A 260 22.97 13.74 4.68
C SER A 260 22.47 12.40 5.17
N ARG A 261 21.75 11.67 4.32
CA ARG A 261 21.39 10.26 4.58
C ARG A 261 22.58 9.38 4.96
N TYR A 262 23.80 9.69 4.49
CA TYR A 262 25.01 8.95 4.84
C TYR A 262 25.48 9.19 6.28
N ASN A 263 24.96 10.22 6.94
CA ASN A 263 25.24 10.59 8.32
C ASN A 263 23.97 10.59 9.19
N ASN A 264 22.93 9.83 8.80
CA ASN A 264 21.63 9.73 9.48
C ASN A 264 21.00 11.12 9.73
N GLY A 265 20.89 11.91 8.67
CA GLY A 265 20.30 13.25 8.66
C GLY A 265 21.07 14.33 9.42
N CYS A 266 22.28 14.02 9.93
CA CYS A 266 23.12 15.02 10.57
C CYS A 266 24.09 15.72 9.59
N PRO A 267 24.40 17.01 9.78
CA PRO A 267 25.44 17.71 9.04
C PRO A 267 26.81 17.05 9.22
N ARG A 268 27.65 17.15 8.19
CA ARG A 268 29.03 16.68 8.29
C ARG A 268 29.83 17.61 9.20
N GLU A 269 30.45 17.07 10.24
CA GLU A 269 31.39 17.83 11.06
C GLU A 269 32.54 18.38 10.19
N THR A 270 32.63 19.70 10.11
CA THR A 270 33.76 20.36 9.46
C THR A 270 34.94 20.33 10.43
N LYS A 271 35.84 19.36 10.25
CA LYS A 271 37.10 19.33 11.00
C LYS A 271 37.92 20.56 10.66
N ASN A 272 38.13 21.43 11.65
CA ASN A 272 39.00 22.59 11.52
C ASN A 272 40.43 22.24 11.97
N TYR A 273 41.38 22.61 11.14
CA TYR A 273 42.81 22.39 11.34
C TYR A 273 43.51 23.73 11.51
N SER A 274 44.42 23.81 12.47
CA SER A 274 45.19 25.02 12.77
C SER A 274 46.59 24.94 12.16
N PHE A 275 47.03 26.00 11.50
CA PHE A 275 48.35 26.12 10.90
C PHE A 275 49.13 27.21 11.60
N GLU A 276 50.26 26.85 12.20
CA GLU A 276 51.10 27.79 12.95
C GLU A 276 52.28 28.25 12.08
N ILE A 277 52.35 29.55 11.82
CA ILE A 277 53.42 30.17 11.03
C ILE A 277 54.12 31.23 11.89
N THR A 278 55.42 31.05 12.11
CA THR A 278 56.29 32.04 12.76
C THR A 278 57.00 32.89 11.72
N ILE A 279 57.07 34.19 11.96
CA ILE A 279 57.70 35.15 11.05
C ILE A 279 59.05 35.57 11.65
N ASP A 280 60.13 35.19 10.97
CA ASP A 280 61.52 35.50 11.34
C ASP A 280 62.22 36.07 10.10
N THR A 281 61.77 37.25 9.70
CA THR A 281 62.12 37.86 8.42
C THR A 281 62.79 39.23 8.55
N GLY A 282 62.85 39.79 9.76
CA GLY A 282 63.43 41.12 9.99
C GLY A 282 62.61 42.27 9.38
N ARG A 283 61.45 41.98 8.79
CA ARG A 283 60.52 42.95 8.19
C ARG A 283 59.12 42.37 8.00
N ASP A 284 58.13 43.24 7.91
CA ASP A 284 56.75 42.87 7.61
C ASP A 284 56.62 42.34 6.17
N ILE A 285 55.90 41.24 6.02
CA ILE A 285 55.75 40.53 4.74
C ILE A 285 54.29 40.11 4.57
N SER A 286 53.88 39.97 3.31
CA SER A 286 52.61 39.34 2.98
C SER A 286 52.81 38.05 2.20
N PHE A 287 52.03 37.03 2.52
CA PHE A 287 51.97 35.77 1.78
C PHE A 287 50.52 35.42 1.46
N TYR A 288 50.31 34.30 0.76
CA TYR A 288 48.99 33.82 0.42
C TYR A 288 48.78 32.39 0.88
N LEU A 289 47.58 32.10 1.38
CA LEU A 289 47.12 30.76 1.72
C LEU A 289 45.95 30.37 0.83
N SER A 290 45.80 29.07 0.57
CA SER A 290 44.68 28.54 -0.22
C SER A 290 44.37 27.10 0.18
N SER A 291 43.09 26.75 0.32
CA SER A 291 42.67 25.37 0.61
C SER A 291 42.61 24.48 -0.65
N ASP A 292 42.58 25.07 -1.84
CA ASP A 292 42.40 24.37 -3.13
C ASP A 292 43.50 24.70 -4.16
N GLY A 293 44.21 25.82 -4.00
CA GLY A 293 45.22 26.33 -4.93
C GLY A 293 44.67 27.27 -6.00
N SER A 294 43.36 27.50 -6.01
CA SER A 294 42.64 28.39 -6.92
C SER A 294 42.30 29.70 -6.23
N ASN A 295 41.73 29.61 -5.02
CA ASN A 295 41.28 30.77 -4.25
C ASN A 295 42.34 31.14 -3.21
N TRP A 296 43.02 32.27 -3.42
CA TRP A 296 44.16 32.70 -2.60
C TRP A 296 43.80 33.86 -1.68
N GLU A 297 44.00 33.66 -0.38
CA GLU A 297 43.82 34.67 0.64
C GLU A 297 45.15 35.35 0.99
N ARG A 298 45.26 36.65 0.77
CA ARG A 298 46.45 37.42 1.18
C ARG A 298 46.46 37.60 2.71
N LYS A 299 47.58 37.29 3.34
CA LYS A 299 47.83 37.48 4.77
C LYS A 299 48.95 38.51 4.95
N GLU A 300 48.72 39.51 5.77
CA GLU A 300 49.73 40.48 6.19
C GLU A 300 50.20 40.13 7.59
N VAL A 301 51.51 40.05 7.77
CA VAL A 301 52.11 39.61 9.02
C VAL A 301 53.29 40.50 9.41
N ARG A 302 53.47 40.64 10.73
CA ARG A 302 54.56 41.41 11.33
C ARG A 302 55.68 40.49 11.76
N ASP A 303 56.90 41.00 11.62
CA ASP A 303 58.10 40.28 12.06
C ASP A 303 58.11 40.00 13.57
N GLY A 304 58.61 38.84 13.97
CA GLY A 304 58.69 38.40 15.37
C GLY A 304 57.38 37.87 15.97
N TYR A 305 56.30 37.81 15.20
CA TYR A 305 55.01 37.28 15.65
C TYR A 305 54.75 35.85 15.16
N LYS A 306 53.92 35.14 15.92
CA LYS A 306 53.35 33.84 15.56
C LYS A 306 51.89 34.02 15.19
N TYR A 307 51.51 33.47 14.05
CA TYR A 307 50.13 33.49 13.55
C TYR A 307 49.56 32.08 13.45
N THR A 308 48.28 31.94 13.79
CA THR A 308 47.54 30.68 13.67
C THR A 308 46.36 30.88 12.74
N TYR A 309 46.29 30.08 11.67
CA TYR A 309 45.21 30.12 10.68
C TYR A 309 44.38 28.84 10.73
N LYS A 310 43.06 28.94 10.60
CA LYS A 310 42.14 27.80 10.64
C LYS A 310 41.56 27.51 9.25
N TYR A 311 41.63 26.25 8.83
CA TYR A 311 41.03 25.78 7.58
C TYR A 311 40.34 24.42 7.77
N ASN A 312 39.38 24.09 6.90
CA ASN A 312 38.66 22.81 6.92
C ASN A 312 39.42 21.63 6.28
N LYS A 313 40.69 21.84 5.91
CA LYS A 313 41.58 20.82 5.35
C LYS A 313 42.86 20.73 6.17
N SER A 314 43.34 19.50 6.38
CA SER A 314 44.58 19.24 7.12
C SER A 314 45.83 19.65 6.34
N THR A 315 45.70 19.85 5.03
CA THR A 315 46.74 20.35 4.12
C THR A 315 46.20 21.57 3.37
N ILE A 316 46.98 22.65 3.35
CA ILE A 316 46.69 23.85 2.56
C ILE A 316 47.91 24.24 1.74
N LYS A 317 47.74 25.18 0.81
CA LYS A 317 48.81 25.70 -0.02
C LYS A 317 49.25 27.05 0.49
N TRP A 318 50.55 27.27 0.49
CA TRP A 318 51.20 28.53 0.80
C TRP A 318 52.01 29.01 -0.41
N LYS A 319 52.02 30.32 -0.64
CA LYS A 319 52.95 30.95 -1.58
C LYS A 319 53.30 32.36 -1.13
N CYS A 320 54.50 32.81 -1.46
CA CYS A 320 54.92 34.20 -1.27
C CYS A 320 55.41 34.78 -2.60
N THR A 321 54.89 35.95 -2.99
CA THR A 321 55.34 36.66 -4.19
C THR A 321 56.48 37.61 -3.82
N THR A 322 57.70 37.31 -4.24
CA THR A 322 58.79 38.28 -4.25
C THR A 322 58.86 38.98 -5.61
N SER A 323 59.28 40.24 -5.64
CA SER A 323 59.25 41.09 -6.83
C SER A 323 60.03 40.45 -7.99
N GLY A 324 59.32 40.02 -9.03
CA GLY A 324 59.91 39.63 -10.34
C GLY A 324 59.91 38.13 -10.66
N SER A 325 59.52 37.23 -9.75
CA SER A 325 59.47 35.78 -10.00
C SER A 325 58.08 35.20 -9.81
N SER A 326 57.75 34.14 -10.55
CA SER A 326 56.55 33.33 -10.28
C SER A 326 56.68 32.69 -8.89
N PRO A 327 55.69 32.85 -8.01
CA PRO A 327 55.78 32.34 -6.64
C PRO A 327 55.78 30.80 -6.64
N VAL A 328 56.70 30.19 -5.90
CA VAL A 328 56.69 28.75 -5.63
C VAL A 328 55.51 28.44 -4.69
N VAL A 329 54.76 27.38 -5.01
CA VAL A 329 53.62 26.93 -4.21
C VAL A 329 54.02 25.71 -3.41
N TYR A 330 53.89 25.80 -2.09
CA TYR A 330 54.17 24.73 -1.17
C TYR A 330 52.87 24.19 -0.57
N ASN A 331 52.81 22.88 -0.33
CA ASN A 331 51.79 22.29 0.53
C ASN A 331 52.30 22.32 1.97
N ILE A 332 51.47 22.81 2.89
CA ILE A 332 51.74 22.80 4.32
C ILE A 332 50.67 22.00 5.05
N VAL A 333 51.04 21.30 6.11
CA VAL A 333 50.16 20.42 6.87
C VAL A 333 50.00 20.92 8.32
N SER A 334 48.79 20.79 8.85
CA SER A 334 48.42 21.33 10.17
C SER A 334 49.10 20.67 11.36
N SER A 335 49.67 19.48 11.19
CA SER A 335 50.46 18.79 12.21
C SER A 335 51.89 19.33 12.35
N GLU A 336 52.28 20.28 11.51
CA GLU A 336 53.64 20.83 11.44
C GLU A 336 53.65 22.32 11.79
N GLN A 337 54.81 22.79 12.25
CA GLN A 337 55.07 24.21 12.45
C GLN A 337 55.97 24.72 11.33
N TYR A 338 55.69 25.94 10.87
CA TYR A 338 56.47 26.55 9.80
C TYR A 338 57.06 27.88 10.26
N VAL A 339 58.25 28.19 9.75
CA VAL A 339 58.92 29.46 9.96
C VAL A 339 59.29 30.06 8.61
N MET A 340 58.92 31.32 8.40
CA MET A 340 59.28 32.05 7.20
C MET A 340 60.65 32.72 7.40
N LYS A 341 61.57 32.51 6.47
CA LYS A 341 62.95 33.03 6.52
C LYS A 341 63.43 33.49 5.14
N TRP A 342 64.48 34.30 5.11
CA TRP A 342 65.14 34.69 3.87
C TRP A 342 65.97 33.52 3.32
N ASN A 343 65.69 33.10 2.09
CA ASN A 343 66.56 32.22 1.33
C ASN A 343 67.57 33.09 0.57
N SER A 344 68.83 33.09 1.01
CA SER A 344 69.90 33.88 0.40
C SER A 344 70.34 33.37 -0.97
N THR A 345 70.14 32.08 -1.26
CA THR A 345 70.51 31.46 -2.54
C THR A 345 69.59 31.91 -3.64
N ASP A 346 68.29 31.82 -3.39
CA ASP A 346 67.24 32.13 -4.38
C ASP A 346 66.77 33.59 -4.31
N GLN A 347 67.26 34.35 -3.32
CA GLN A 347 66.86 35.73 -3.04
C GLN A 347 65.34 35.88 -2.88
N VAL A 348 64.70 34.91 -2.24
CA VAL A 348 63.26 34.90 -1.96
C VAL A 348 62.95 34.66 -0.49
N TRP A 349 61.78 35.09 -0.06
CA TRP A 349 61.21 34.67 1.22
C TRP A 349 60.60 33.30 1.05
N ASP A 350 61.04 32.35 1.86
CA ASP A 350 60.60 30.96 1.76
C ASP A 350 60.12 30.44 3.12
N LEU A 351 59.32 29.37 3.05
CA LEU A 351 58.70 28.75 4.20
C LEU A 351 59.39 27.43 4.53
N TYR A 352 59.93 27.34 5.74
CA TYR A 352 60.66 26.18 6.22
C TYR A 352 59.82 25.47 7.27
N ARG A 353 59.75 24.14 7.18
CA ARG A 353 59.27 23.30 8.28
C ARG A 353 60.25 23.42 9.45
N LYS A 354 59.73 23.66 10.65
CA LYS A 354 60.52 23.81 11.87
C LYS A 354 61.00 22.48 12.42
#